data_AF-A0A060CGI8-F1
#
_entry.id   AF-A0A060CGI8-F1
#
_cell.length_a   1.000
_cell.length_b   1.000
_cell.length_c   1.000
_cell.angle_alpha   90.00
_cell.angle_beta   90.00
_cell.angle_gamma   90.00
#
_symmetry.space_group_name_H-M   'P 1'
#
loop_
_entity.id
_entity.type
_entity.pdbx_description
1 polymer ?
#
loop_
_entity_poly.entity_id
_entity_poly.type
_entity_poly.pdbx_seq_one_letter_code
_entity_poly.pdbx_strand_id
1 'polypeptide(L)'
;YIKAMEYIYSKTLNPTYYIFSYDSESIAWIKENYKFPTEYIIKYVDLQNPDYEELRLMYTCKHFIISNSTFSWWAQFLSENEKKLVVAPSVWNKKIAANDIYQENWKLIEV
;
A
#
# COMPACT_ATOMS: atom_id res chain seq x y z
N TYR A 1 -2.20 5.48 -7.12
CA TYR A 1 -1.96 5.75 -5.69
C TYR A 1 -2.80 6.91 -5.14
N ILE A 2 -2.77 8.13 -5.70
CA ILE A 2 -3.59 9.26 -5.18
C ILE A 2 -5.06 8.90 -4.91
N LYS A 3 -5.79 8.35 -5.90
CA LYS A 3 -7.18 7.89 -5.70
C LYS A 3 -7.37 6.90 -4.55
N ALA A 4 -6.39 6.04 -4.29
CA ALA A 4 -6.42 5.09 -3.19
C ALA A 4 -6.20 5.79 -1.84
N MET A 5 -5.28 6.76 -1.80
CA MET A 5 -5.05 7.61 -0.63
C MET A 5 -6.28 8.46 -0.31
N GLU A 6 -6.92 9.06 -1.32
CA GLU A 6 -8.17 9.81 -1.15
C GLU A 6 -9.28 8.94 -0.53
N TYR A 7 -9.42 7.69 -0.98
CA TYR A 7 -10.37 6.75 -0.40
C TYR A 7 -10.08 6.50 1.09
N ILE A 8 -8.84 6.22 1.46
CA ILE A 8 -8.44 6.03 2.87
C ILE A 8 -8.66 7.32 3.67
N TYR A 9 -8.26 8.47 3.15
CA TYR A 9 -8.44 9.77 3.78
C TYR A 9 -9.91 10.08 4.07
N SER A 10 -10.83 9.68 3.18
CA SER A 10 -12.27 9.86 3.37
C SER A 10 -12.88 8.98 4.49
N LYS A 11 -12.16 7.96 4.95
CA LYS A 11 -12.63 6.95 5.92
C LYS A 11 -11.84 6.92 7.22
N THR A 12 -10.67 7.54 7.25
CA THR A 12 -9.74 7.50 8.38
C THR A 12 -9.39 8.92 8.78
N LEU A 13 -9.55 9.25 10.06
CA LEU A 13 -9.17 10.56 10.58
C LEU A 13 -7.64 10.72 10.56
N ASN A 14 -7.14 11.74 9.86
CA ASN A 14 -5.73 12.15 9.81
C ASN A 14 -4.75 10.97 9.59
N PRO A 15 -4.83 10.24 8.45
CA PRO A 15 -3.97 9.10 8.21
C PRO A 15 -2.51 9.54 7.99
N THR A 16 -1.59 8.74 8.52
CA THR A 16 -0.18 8.79 8.12
C THR A 16 0.09 7.69 7.11
N TYR A 17 0.65 8.06 5.97
CA TYR A 17 0.99 7.14 4.90
C TYR A 17 2.47 6.76 4.98
N TYR A 18 2.73 5.48 5.22
CA TYR A 18 4.08 4.91 5.16
C TYR A 18 4.33 4.39 3.74
N ILE A 19 5.36 4.92 3.08
CA ILE A 19 5.78 4.54 1.74
C ILE A 19 6.91 3.54 1.87
N PHE A 20 6.61 2.30 1.50
CA PHE A 20 7.55 1.20 1.37
C PHE A 20 7.92 1.03 -0.10
N SER A 21 9.18 0.76 -0.38
CA SER A 21 9.68 0.46 -1.72
C SER A 21 10.83 -0.55 -1.64
N TYR A 22 11.31 -1.00 -2.81
CA TYR A 22 12.31 -2.07 -2.91
C TYR A 22 13.67 -1.67 -2.32
N ASP A 23 14.12 -0.44 -2.57
CA ASP A 23 15.43 0.06 -2.13
C ASP A 23 15.43 1.59 -1.91
N SER A 24 16.53 2.08 -1.35
CA SER A 24 16.73 3.51 -1.06
C SER A 24 16.76 4.37 -2.33
N GLU A 25 17.23 3.83 -3.46
CA GLU A 25 17.22 4.52 -4.76
C GLU A 25 15.79 4.78 -5.24
N SER A 26 14.92 3.77 -5.13
CA SER A 26 13.50 3.89 -5.45
C SER A 26 12.79 4.87 -4.52
N ILE A 27 13.13 4.88 -3.22
CA ILE A 27 12.61 5.88 -2.28
C ILE A 27 13.06 7.29 -2.67
N ALA A 28 14.34 7.48 -3.01
CA ALA A 28 14.85 8.76 -3.46
C ALA A 28 14.13 9.24 -4.73
N TRP A 29 13.92 8.35 -5.69
CA TRP A 29 13.19 8.65 -6.92
C TRP A 29 11.75 9.08 -6.64
N ILE A 30 11.03 8.40 -5.73
CA ILE A 30 9.66 8.77 -5.35
C ILE A 30 9.64 10.17 -4.72
N LYS A 31 10.57 10.48 -3.80
CA LYS A 31 10.65 11.80 -3.15
C LYS A 31 10.82 12.93 -4.17
N GLU A 32 11.62 12.71 -5.21
CA GLU A 32 11.89 13.70 -6.25
C GLU A 32 10.72 13.84 -7.24
N ASN A 33 10.21 12.71 -7.73
CA ASN A 33 9.33 12.67 -8.90
C ASN A 33 7.84 12.58 -8.57
N TYR A 34 7.47 12.08 -7.39
CA TYR A 34 6.07 11.91 -7.00
C TYR A 34 5.61 13.04 -6.08
N LYS A 35 4.57 13.76 -6.49
CA LYS A 35 3.97 14.84 -5.70
C LYS A 35 2.73 14.33 -4.98
N PHE A 36 2.84 14.13 -3.68
CA PHE A 36 1.71 13.83 -2.81
C PHE A 36 0.97 15.13 -2.42
N PRO A 37 -0.36 15.08 -2.20
CA PRO A 37 -1.12 16.18 -1.64
C PRO A 37 -0.50 16.67 -0.32
N THR A 38 -0.45 18.00 -0.13
CA THR A 38 0.27 18.64 0.98
C THR A 38 -0.40 18.41 2.33
N GLU A 39 -1.70 18.11 2.33
CA GLU A 39 -2.47 17.74 3.51
C GLU A 39 -2.16 16.32 4.02
N TYR A 40 -1.48 15.47 3.23
CA TYR A 40 -1.16 14.11 3.63
C TYR A 40 0.17 14.04 4.39
N ILE A 41 0.16 13.35 5.53
CA ILE A 41 1.38 13.07 6.29
C ILE A 41 2.06 11.86 5.64
N ILE A 42 3.18 12.09 4.96
CA ILE A 42 3.96 11.05 4.29
C ILE A 42 5.21 10.71 5.10
N LYS A 43 5.45 9.41 5.31
CA LYS A 43 6.68 8.86 5.91
C LYS A 43 7.29 7.86 4.95
N TYR A 44 8.53 8.08 4.55
CA TYR A 44 9.28 7.12 3.73
C TYR A 44 10.00 6.15 4.65
N VAL A 45 9.81 4.84 4.44
CA VAL A 45 10.52 3.80 5.17
C VAL A 45 11.77 3.44 4.38
N ASP A 46 12.93 3.76 4.95
CA ASP A 46 14.24 3.59 4.33
C ASP A 46 15.25 3.26 5.44
N LEU A 47 15.09 2.06 6.01
CA LEU A 47 15.78 1.63 7.22
C LEU A 47 16.87 0.57 6.95
N GLN A 48 17.02 0.14 5.68
CA GLN A 48 17.89 -0.98 5.29
C GLN A 48 17.62 -2.26 6.08
N ASN A 49 16.34 -2.51 6.38
CA ASN A 49 15.91 -3.72 7.07
C ASN A 49 15.98 -4.92 6.12
N PRO A 50 16.15 -6.14 6.66
CA PRO A 50 15.85 -7.34 5.89
C PRO A 50 14.35 -7.45 5.62
N ASP A 51 13.98 -8.15 4.54
CA ASP A 51 12.59 -8.24 4.04
C ASP A 51 11.57 -8.67 5.11
N TYR A 52 11.94 -9.57 6.03
CA TYR A 52 11.03 -10.03 7.08
C TYR A 52 10.70 -8.93 8.11
N GLU A 53 11.64 -8.01 8.37
CA GLU A 53 11.41 -6.85 9.23
C GLU A 53 10.59 -5.77 8.50
N GLU A 54 10.81 -5.57 7.19
CA GLU A 54 9.94 -4.72 6.38
C GLU A 54 8.52 -5.25 6.37
N LEU A 55 8.33 -6.56 6.13
CA LEU A 55 7.03 -7.19 6.17
C LEU A 55 6.36 -7.01 7.55
N ARG A 56 7.15 -7.13 8.63
CA ARG A 56 6.69 -6.84 10.01
C ARG A 56 6.18 -5.43 10.17
N LEU A 57 6.92 -4.43 9.71
CA LEU A 57 6.46 -3.04 9.75
C LEU A 57 5.19 -2.86 8.90
N MET A 58 5.16 -3.43 7.71
CA MET A 58 4.00 -3.31 6.82
C MET A 58 2.74 -3.90 7.43
N TYR A 59 2.75 -5.16 7.94
CA TYR A 59 1.52 -5.79 8.45
C TYR A 59 0.97 -5.14 9.74
N THR A 60 1.79 -4.36 10.45
CA THR A 60 1.35 -3.56 11.61
C THR A 60 0.60 -2.28 11.22
N CYS A 61 0.57 -1.91 9.93
CA CYS A 61 -0.26 -0.81 9.45
C CYS A 61 -1.75 -1.11 9.60
N LYS A 62 -2.57 -0.06 9.81
CA LYS A 62 -4.03 -0.22 10.00
C LYS A 62 -4.79 -0.48 8.70
N HIS A 63 -4.32 0.09 7.59
CA HIS A 63 -4.93 0.01 6.27
C HIS A 63 -3.83 -0.15 5.22
N PHE A 64 -4.19 -0.66 4.05
CA PHE A 64 -3.24 -1.10 3.04
C PHE A 64 -3.62 -0.54 1.66
N ILE A 65 -2.66 0.11 1.01
CA ILE A 65 -2.72 0.43 -0.41
C ILE A 65 -1.64 -0.41 -1.08
N ILE A 66 -2.04 -1.37 -1.90
CA ILE A 66 -1.12 -2.37 -2.44
C ILE A 66 -0.94 -2.24 -3.95
N SER A 67 0.21 -2.68 -4.43
CA SER A 67 0.50 -2.89 -5.85
C SER A 67 0.18 -4.33 -6.26
N ASN A 68 0.43 -4.67 -7.53
CA ASN A 68 0.41 -6.05 -8.02
C ASN A 68 1.63 -6.85 -7.52
N SER A 69 1.82 -6.89 -6.21
CA SER A 69 2.96 -7.50 -5.54
C SER A 69 2.47 -8.50 -4.51
N THR A 70 3.02 -9.70 -4.54
CA THR A 70 2.76 -10.73 -3.52
C THR A 70 3.25 -10.30 -2.14
N PHE A 71 4.28 -9.46 -2.06
CA PHE A 71 4.82 -8.97 -0.81
C PHE A 71 3.82 -8.05 -0.07
N SER A 72 3.26 -7.07 -0.77
CA SER A 72 2.24 -6.20 -0.19
C SER A 72 0.89 -6.92 0.00
N TRP A 73 0.61 -7.94 -0.81
CA TRP A 73 -0.51 -8.86 -0.59
C TRP A 73 -0.38 -9.61 0.73
N TRP A 74 0.80 -10.17 1.05
CA TRP A 74 1.03 -10.85 2.32
C TRP A 74 1.03 -9.89 3.50
N ALA A 75 1.56 -8.67 3.34
CA ALA A 75 1.50 -7.66 4.38
C ALA A 75 0.07 -7.36 4.83
N GLN A 76 -0.85 -7.14 3.88
CA GLN A 76 -2.26 -6.94 4.25
C GLN A 76 -2.87 -8.22 4.83
N PHE A 77 -2.51 -9.39 4.31
CA PHE A 77 -3.10 -10.67 4.74
C PHE A 77 -2.78 -10.96 6.20
N LEU A 78 -1.52 -10.78 6.58
CA LEU A 78 -0.99 -11.01 7.93
C LEU A 78 -1.45 -9.98 8.96
N SER A 79 -2.05 -8.87 8.53
CA SER A 79 -2.60 -7.89 9.45
C SER A 79 -3.80 -8.44 10.22
N GLU A 80 -3.71 -8.43 11.54
CA GLU A 80 -4.78 -8.85 12.46
C GLU A 80 -5.92 -7.82 12.56
N ASN A 81 -5.81 -6.65 11.93
CA ASN A 81 -6.86 -5.65 11.96
C ASN A 81 -8.04 -6.05 11.06
N GLU A 82 -9.11 -6.57 11.64
CA GLU A 82 -10.35 -6.93 10.92
C GLU A 82 -11.04 -5.72 10.27
N LYS A 83 -10.82 -4.51 10.78
CA LYS A 83 -11.36 -3.26 10.22
C LYS A 83 -10.44 -2.61 9.19
N LYS A 84 -9.43 -3.34 8.71
CA LYS A 84 -8.50 -2.83 7.70
C LYS A 84 -9.26 -2.50 6.42
N LEU A 85 -8.83 -1.44 5.77
CA LEU A 85 -9.26 -1.09 4.44
C LEU A 85 -8.12 -1.56 3.54
N VAL A 86 -8.43 -2.31 2.49
CA VAL A 86 -7.45 -2.75 1.52
C VAL A 86 -7.84 -2.17 0.16
N VAL A 87 -6.93 -1.41 -0.43
CA VAL A 87 -7.11 -0.79 -1.73
C VAL A 87 -6.09 -1.38 -2.70
N ALA A 88 -6.58 -1.94 -3.80
CA ALA A 88 -5.75 -2.60 -4.82
C ALA A 88 -6.10 -2.08 -6.23
N PRO A 89 -5.19 -2.18 -7.20
CA PRO A 89 -5.54 -1.97 -8.61
C PRO A 89 -6.58 -3.00 -9.07
N SER A 90 -7.45 -2.63 -10.03
CA SER A 90 -8.47 -3.54 -10.57
C SER A 90 -7.90 -4.64 -11.46
N VAL A 91 -6.73 -4.39 -12.07
CA VAL A 91 -6.03 -5.36 -12.93
C VAL A 91 -4.84 -5.92 -12.17
N TRP A 92 -4.87 -7.22 -11.87
CA TRP A 92 -3.74 -7.90 -11.22
C TRP A 92 -2.68 -8.37 -12.21
N ASN A 93 -3.13 -9.02 -13.27
CA ASN A 93 -2.29 -9.53 -14.34
C ASN A 93 -3.00 -9.25 -15.67
N LYS A 94 -2.27 -8.69 -16.64
CA LYS A 94 -2.84 -8.34 -17.96
C LYS A 94 -3.10 -9.53 -18.86
N LYS A 95 -2.46 -10.68 -18.59
CA LYS A 95 -2.50 -11.88 -19.45
C LYS A 95 -3.43 -12.96 -18.90
N ILE A 96 -3.61 -13.01 -17.59
CA ILE A 96 -4.33 -14.08 -16.89
C ILE A 96 -5.36 -13.42 -15.98
N ALA A 97 -6.61 -13.86 -16.09
CA ALA A 97 -7.64 -13.46 -15.14
C ALA A 97 -7.24 -13.95 -13.73
N ALA A 98 -7.08 -13.02 -12.80
CA ALA A 98 -6.63 -13.30 -11.44
C ALA A 98 -7.69 -12.81 -10.45
N ASN A 99 -8.93 -13.26 -10.65
CA ASN A 99 -10.06 -12.80 -9.85
C ASN A 99 -9.96 -13.28 -8.39
N ASP A 100 -9.38 -14.48 -8.18
CA ASP A 100 -9.26 -15.10 -6.87
C ASP A 100 -8.20 -14.46 -5.96
N ILE A 101 -7.46 -13.47 -6.46
CA ILE A 101 -6.45 -12.76 -5.66
C ILE A 101 -7.06 -11.68 -4.76
N TYR A 102 -8.26 -11.22 -5.09
CA TYR A 102 -8.96 -10.18 -4.35
C TYR A 102 -9.85 -10.80 -3.29
N GLN A 103 -9.88 -10.19 -2.12
CA GLN A 103 -10.83 -10.58 -1.07
C GLN A 103 -12.08 -9.68 -1.16
N GLU A 104 -13.22 -10.18 -0.71
CA GLU A 104 -14.55 -9.57 -0.92
C GLU A 104 -14.64 -8.09 -0.53
N ASN A 105 -13.90 -7.67 0.50
CA ASN A 105 -13.98 -6.32 1.08
C ASN A 105 -12.93 -5.34 0.53
N TRP A 106 -12.25 -5.68 -0.55
CA TRP A 106 -11.23 -4.80 -1.13
C TRP A 106 -11.85 -3.70 -1.99
N LYS A 107 -11.32 -2.49 -1.85
CA LYS A 107 -11.60 -1.40 -2.79
C LYS A 107 -10.69 -1.52 -4.01
N LEU A 108 -11.27 -1.81 -5.17
CA LEU A 108 -10.53 -1.80 -6.42
C LEU A 108 -10.48 -0.38 -7.03
N ILE A 109 -9.32 0.02 -7.51
CA ILE A 109 -9.08 1.25 -8.26
C ILE A 109 -8.81 0.88 -9.71
N GLU A 110 -9.61 1.41 -10.64
CA GLU A 110 -9.40 1.19 -12.07
C GLU A 110 -8.06 1.78 -12.54
N VAL A 111 -7.34 0.98 -13.34
CA VAL A 111 -6.00 1.25 -13.88
C VAL A 111 -5.95 1.06 -15.39
#